data_AF-A0A800C5Y0-F1
#
_entry.id   AF-A0A800C5Y0-F1
#
_cell.length_a   1.000
_cell.length_b   1.000
_cell.length_c   1.000
_cell.angle_alpha   90.00
_cell.angle_beta   90.00
_cell.angle_gamma   90.00
#
_symmetry.space_group_name_H-M   'P 1'
#
loop_
_entity.id
_entity.type
_entity.pdbx_description
1 polymer ?
#
loop_
_entity_poly.entity_id
_entity_poly.type
_entity_poly.pdbx_seq_one_letter_code
_entity_poly.pdbx_strand_id
1 'polypeptide(L)'
;KLTDNKGFTFIELLMVFVVLGILTQVGLIFMLDLRSRSSDVMAISDGKNLITVVRNNFVNLDDVDYTKINGSDIGVETTGGDNRVAVLTLSPGVNIVVTVGSESNGTPDTGFFEAWLYHESGTDDPASTTGCGKREFYYYAEEATELYSVATF
;
A
#
# COMPACT_ATOMS: atom_id res chain seq x y z
N LYS A 1 21.38 13.34 62.22
CA LYS A 1 20.89 12.80 60.92
C LYS A 1 19.63 13.57 60.58
N LEU A 2 19.70 14.49 59.61
CA LEU A 2 18.53 15.27 59.17
C LEU A 2 17.82 14.47 58.09
N THR A 3 16.65 13.92 58.41
CA THR A 3 15.73 13.33 57.43
C THR A 3 14.98 14.47 56.74
N ASP A 4 15.47 14.88 55.57
CA ASP A 4 14.84 15.87 54.69
C ASP A 4 13.66 15.22 53.96
N ASN A 5 12.54 15.04 54.66
CA ASN A 5 11.26 14.57 54.10
C ASN A 5 10.49 15.76 53.51
N LYS A 6 11.02 16.37 52.44
CA LYS A 6 10.23 17.27 51.59
C LYS A 6 9.23 16.42 50.79
N GLY A 7 8.00 16.35 51.28
CA GLY A 7 6.89 15.74 50.56
C GLY A 7 6.59 16.50 49.28
N PHE A 8 6.29 15.78 48.21
CA PHE A 8 5.91 16.33 46.92
C PHE A 8 4.61 17.14 47.05
N THR A 9 4.60 18.37 46.54
CA THR A 9 3.42 19.23 46.67
C THR A 9 2.34 18.85 45.65
N PHE A 10 1.08 19.10 46.00
CA PHE A 10 -0.05 18.87 45.08
C PHE A 10 0.09 19.70 43.79
N ILE A 11 0.68 20.90 43.90
CA ILE A 11 0.91 21.78 42.75
C ILE A 11 2.03 21.28 41.84
N GLU A 12 3.08 20.66 42.37
CA GLU A 12 4.10 20.01 41.55
C GLU A 12 3.51 18.84 40.76
N LEU A 13 2.69 18.01 41.40
CA LEU A 13 2.01 16.91 40.72
C LEU A 13 1.07 17.42 39.63
N LEU A 14 0.32 18.48 39.92
CA LEU A 14 -0.59 19.09 38.97
C LEU A 14 0.16 19.66 37.76
N MET A 15 1.26 20.38 37.97
CA MET A 15 2.08 20.92 36.87
C MET A 15 2.62 19.81 35.97
N VAL A 16 3.07 18.70 36.54
CA VAL A 16 3.55 17.54 35.77
C VAL A 16 2.43 16.97 34.89
N PHE A 17 1.22 16.79 35.41
CA PHE A 17 0.09 16.31 34.61
C PHE A 17 -0.33 17.29 33.50
N VAL A 18 -0.27 18.60 33.76
CA VAL A 18 -0.53 19.62 32.73
C VAL A 18 0.47 19.51 31.59
N VAL A 19 1.77 19.40 31.90
CA VAL A 19 2.81 19.27 30.88
C VAL A 19 2.71 17.93 30.13
N LEU A 20 2.45 16.82 30.84
CA LEU A 20 2.20 15.51 30.23
C LEU A 20 0.98 15.53 29.30
N GLY A 21 -0.10 16.20 29.68
CA GLY A 21 -1.29 16.36 28.84
C GLY A 21 -0.97 17.06 27.52
N ILE A 22 -0.20 18.14 27.55
CA ILE A 22 0.21 18.86 26.34
C ILE A 22 1.11 17.99 25.45
N LEU A 23 2.09 17.30 26.03
CA LEU A 23 3.00 16.43 25.28
C LEU A 23 2.27 15.24 24.62
N THR A 24 1.37 14.59 25.35
CA THR A 24 0.59 13.45 24.83
C THR A 24 -0.30 13.87 23.66
N GLN A 25 -0.93 15.05 23.71
CA GLN A 25 -1.77 15.55 22.63
C GLN A 25 -1.00 15.72 21.31
N VAL A 26 0.20 16.31 21.36
CA VAL A 26 1.06 16.49 20.18
C VAL A 26 1.55 15.13 19.66
N GLY A 27 1.93 14.22 20.57
CA GLY A 27 2.36 12.87 20.23
C GLY A 27 1.28 12.06 19.52
N LEU A 28 0.01 12.19 19.94
CA LEU A 28 -1.11 11.49 19.32
C LEU A 28 -1.36 11.94 17.88
N ILE A 29 -1.36 13.25 17.61
CA ILE A 29 -1.57 13.77 16.25
C ILE A 29 -0.47 13.26 15.32
N PHE A 30 0.79 13.33 15.76
CA PHE A 30 1.92 12.83 14.99
C PHE A 30 1.85 11.31 14.74
N MET A 31 1.43 10.54 15.75
CA MET A 31 1.28 9.09 15.62
C MET A 31 0.23 8.70 14.57
N LEU A 32 -0.86 9.46 14.45
CA LEU A 32 -1.89 9.19 13.44
C LEU A 32 -1.38 9.42 12.01
N ASP A 33 -0.65 10.51 11.76
CA ASP A 33 -0.02 10.79 10.45
C ASP A 33 1.06 9.75 10.11
N LEU A 34 1.89 9.35 11.08
CA LEU A 34 2.86 8.28 10.84
C LEU A 34 2.20 6.95 10.49
N ARG A 35 1.05 6.63 11.11
CA ARG A 35 0.32 5.40 10.84
C ARG A 35 -0.25 5.37 9.42
N SER A 36 -0.82 6.47 8.94
CA SER A 36 -1.34 6.55 7.56
C SER A 36 -0.21 6.41 6.55
N ARG A 37 0.92 7.10 6.76
CA ARG A 37 2.10 7.00 5.90
C ARG A 37 2.74 5.60 5.92
N SER A 38 2.76 4.94 7.07
CA SER A 38 3.22 3.55 7.16
C SER A 38 2.33 2.61 6.35
N SER A 39 1.03 2.89 6.31
CA SER A 39 0.07 2.12 5.52
C SER A 39 0.27 2.36 4.02
N ASP A 40 0.55 3.61 3.62
CA ASP A 40 0.93 3.95 2.24
C ASP A 40 2.19 3.19 1.80
N VAL A 41 3.19 3.07 2.68
CA VAL A 41 4.42 2.31 2.40
C VAL A 41 4.13 0.81 2.18
N MET A 42 3.12 0.24 2.86
CA MET A 42 2.70 -1.15 2.58
C MET A 42 2.14 -1.28 1.17
N ALA A 43 1.25 -0.38 0.74
CA ALA A 43 0.74 -0.38 -0.64
C ALA A 43 1.87 -0.21 -1.67
N ILE A 44 2.86 0.65 -1.37
CA ILE A 44 4.03 0.85 -2.24
C ILE A 44 4.86 -0.45 -2.36
N SER A 45 5.10 -1.11 -1.24
CA SER A 45 5.87 -2.36 -1.18
C SER A 45 5.19 -3.46 -1.99
N ASP A 46 3.89 -3.63 -1.82
CA ASP A 46 3.13 -4.63 -2.56
C ASP A 46 3.10 -4.33 -4.06
N GLY A 47 2.95 -3.06 -4.46
CA GLY A 47 3.00 -2.70 -5.87
C GLY A 47 4.37 -2.93 -6.51
N LYS A 48 5.46 -2.74 -5.76
CA LYS A 48 6.84 -3.10 -6.21
C LYS A 48 7.04 -4.61 -6.33
N ASN A 49 6.45 -5.38 -5.44
CA ASN A 49 6.45 -6.83 -5.56
C ASN A 49 5.62 -7.25 -6.78
N LEU A 50 4.44 -6.66 -6.96
CA LEU A 50 3.54 -6.95 -8.09
C LEU A 50 4.22 -6.68 -9.44
N ILE A 51 4.82 -5.50 -9.64
CA ILE A 51 5.48 -5.17 -10.90
C ILE A 51 6.67 -6.11 -11.20
N THR A 52 7.33 -6.61 -10.15
CA THR A 52 8.42 -7.59 -10.28
C THR A 52 7.88 -8.93 -10.76
N VAL A 53 6.76 -9.40 -10.19
CA VAL A 53 6.15 -10.66 -10.62
C VAL A 53 5.53 -10.53 -12.01
N VAL A 54 4.84 -9.43 -12.32
CA VAL A 54 4.29 -9.13 -13.65
C VAL A 54 5.39 -9.18 -14.71
N ARG A 55 6.54 -8.53 -14.45
CA ARG A 55 7.68 -8.58 -15.36
C ARG A 55 8.20 -10.01 -15.55
N ASN A 56 8.30 -10.79 -14.48
CA ASN A 56 8.73 -12.18 -14.58
C ASN A 56 7.76 -13.01 -15.42
N ASN A 57 6.44 -12.80 -15.27
CA ASN A 57 5.43 -13.48 -16.07
C ASN A 57 5.55 -13.12 -17.56
N PHE A 58 5.82 -11.84 -17.89
CA PHE A 58 6.08 -11.43 -19.28
C PHE A 58 7.30 -12.14 -19.86
N VAL A 59 8.42 -12.16 -19.13
CA VAL A 59 9.66 -12.83 -19.58
C VAL A 59 9.48 -14.35 -19.72
N ASN A 60 8.70 -14.97 -18.84
CA ASN A 60 8.44 -16.42 -18.86
C ASN A 60 7.31 -16.82 -19.81
N LEU A 61 6.59 -15.86 -20.41
CA LEU A 61 5.41 -16.09 -21.21
C LEU A 61 4.30 -16.86 -20.45
N ASP A 62 4.08 -16.49 -19.19
CA ASP A 62 3.02 -17.06 -18.36
C ASP A 62 1.66 -16.42 -18.70
N ASP A 63 0.62 -17.24 -18.90
CA ASP A 63 -0.74 -16.75 -19.20
C ASP A 63 -1.48 -16.32 -17.93
N VAL A 64 -1.70 -15.02 -17.73
CA VAL A 64 -2.30 -14.42 -16.54
C VAL A 64 -3.25 -13.28 -16.90
N ASP A 65 -4.48 -13.33 -16.41
CA ASP A 65 -5.39 -12.19 -16.41
C ASP A 65 -5.31 -11.45 -15.06
N TYR A 66 -4.68 -10.28 -15.04
CA TYR A 66 -4.51 -9.49 -13.81
C TYR A 66 -5.79 -8.77 -13.38
N THR A 67 -6.81 -8.70 -14.24
CA THR A 67 -8.11 -8.12 -13.90
C THR A 67 -8.93 -9.04 -12.98
N LYS A 68 -8.55 -10.33 -12.92
CA LYS A 68 -9.19 -11.34 -12.10
C LYS A 68 -8.59 -11.32 -10.70
N ILE A 69 -9.34 -10.70 -9.80
CA ILE A 69 -8.97 -10.50 -8.41
C ILE A 69 -10.00 -11.21 -7.52
N ASN A 70 -9.52 -12.01 -6.57
CA ASN A 70 -10.35 -12.65 -5.55
C ASN A 70 -9.90 -12.19 -4.17
N GLY A 71 -10.59 -11.19 -3.61
CA GLY A 71 -10.17 -10.56 -2.36
C GLY A 71 -8.82 -9.86 -2.54
N SER A 72 -7.79 -10.37 -1.87
CA SER A 72 -6.42 -9.84 -1.95
C SER A 72 -5.55 -10.55 -2.99
N ASP A 73 -6.04 -11.63 -3.60
CA ASP A 73 -5.30 -12.44 -4.57
C ASP A 73 -5.47 -11.88 -5.98
N ILE A 74 -4.35 -11.61 -6.66
CA ILE A 74 -4.30 -11.06 -8.02
C ILE A 74 -3.90 -12.17 -9.01
N GLY A 75 -4.50 -12.16 -10.20
CA GLY A 75 -4.12 -13.07 -11.28
C GLY A 75 -4.52 -14.50 -10.97
N VAL A 76 -5.74 -14.70 -10.47
CA VAL A 76 -6.27 -16.02 -10.07
C VAL A 76 -6.79 -16.85 -11.24
N GLU A 77 -6.86 -16.26 -12.44
CA GLU A 77 -7.27 -16.92 -13.67
C GLU A 77 -6.27 -16.64 -14.80
N THR A 78 -6.26 -17.51 -15.80
CA THR A 78 -5.63 -17.27 -17.10
C THR A 78 -6.54 -16.40 -17.98
N THR A 79 -6.01 -15.90 -19.09
CA THR A 79 -6.82 -15.13 -20.06
C THR A 79 -7.94 -15.98 -20.69
N GLY A 80 -7.75 -17.30 -20.72
CA GLY A 80 -8.78 -18.27 -21.12
C GLY A 80 -9.88 -18.54 -20.08
N GLY A 81 -9.75 -18.00 -18.86
CA GLY A 81 -10.69 -18.22 -17.75
C GLY A 81 -10.45 -19.50 -16.94
N ASP A 82 -9.28 -20.13 -17.08
CA ASP A 82 -8.91 -21.28 -16.25
C ASP A 82 -8.35 -20.80 -14.91
N ASN A 83 -8.76 -21.45 -13.82
CA ASN A 83 -8.24 -21.13 -12.49
C ASN A 83 -6.74 -21.43 -12.39
N ARG A 84 -5.99 -20.52 -11.77
CA ARG A 84 -4.56 -20.68 -11.47
C ARG A 84 -4.24 -20.27 -10.04
N VAL A 85 -3.01 -20.57 -9.61
CA VAL A 85 -2.48 -20.03 -8.36
C VAL A 85 -2.28 -18.53 -8.52
N ALA A 86 -2.73 -17.76 -7.53
CA ALA A 86 -2.58 -16.31 -7.50
C ALA A 86 -1.12 -15.90 -7.73
N VAL A 87 -0.93 -14.88 -8.54
CA VAL A 87 0.38 -14.32 -8.86
C VAL A 87 0.97 -13.56 -7.67
N LEU A 88 0.11 -12.86 -6.94
CA LEU A 88 0.47 -12.17 -5.71
C LEU A 88 -0.76 -12.07 -4.80
N THR A 89 -0.55 -12.26 -3.50
CA THR A 89 -1.51 -11.90 -2.46
C THR A 89 -1.09 -10.57 -1.85
N LEU A 90 -1.97 -9.57 -1.91
CA LEU A 90 -1.76 -8.27 -1.30
C LEU A 90 -1.77 -8.35 0.23
N SER A 91 -1.04 -7.45 0.86
CA SER A 91 -1.05 -7.25 2.31
C SER A 91 -2.44 -6.81 2.79
N PRO A 92 -2.81 -7.11 4.05
CA PRO A 92 -4.10 -6.71 4.60
C PRO A 92 -4.33 -5.20 4.49
N GLY A 93 -5.52 -4.80 4.03
CA GLY A 93 -5.90 -3.40 3.87
C GLY A 93 -5.37 -2.71 2.61
N VAL A 94 -4.50 -3.37 1.84
CA VAL A 94 -4.09 -2.92 0.50
C VAL A 94 -5.14 -3.35 -0.51
N ASN A 95 -5.59 -2.39 -1.30
CA ASN A 95 -6.54 -2.59 -2.39
C ASN A 95 -5.90 -2.20 -3.71
N ILE A 96 -6.41 -2.78 -4.78
CA ILE A 96 -5.93 -2.54 -6.15
C ILE A 96 -7.11 -2.29 -7.08
N VAL A 97 -6.89 -1.38 -8.04
CA VAL A 97 -7.76 -1.16 -9.19
C VAL A 97 -6.91 -1.41 -10.42
N VAL A 98 -7.28 -2.41 -11.21
CA VAL A 98 -6.55 -2.81 -12.42
C VAL A 98 -7.31 -2.34 -13.65
N THR A 99 -6.60 -1.80 -14.64
CA THR A 99 -7.21 -1.39 -15.92
C THR A 99 -7.59 -2.63 -16.73
N VAL A 100 -8.75 -2.55 -17.41
CA VAL A 100 -9.22 -3.60 -18.33
C VAL A 100 -8.17 -3.86 -19.42
N GLY A 101 -7.92 -5.14 -19.70
CA GLY A 101 -6.90 -5.56 -20.67
C GLY A 101 -5.49 -5.69 -20.06
N SER A 102 -5.36 -5.56 -18.73
CA SER A 102 -4.13 -5.94 -18.03
C SER A 102 -4.00 -7.46 -17.98
N GLU A 103 -3.20 -8.01 -18.89
CA GLU A 103 -3.01 -9.45 -19.07
C GLU A 103 -1.60 -9.76 -19.59
N SER A 104 -1.17 -10.99 -19.38
CA SER A 104 -0.07 -11.62 -20.08
C SER A 104 -0.63 -12.83 -20.80
N ASN A 105 -0.58 -12.86 -22.13
CA ASN A 105 -1.26 -13.92 -22.91
C ASN A 105 -0.34 -15.09 -23.26
N GLY A 106 0.83 -15.18 -22.61
CA GLY A 106 1.89 -16.13 -22.98
C GLY A 106 2.44 -15.96 -24.39
N THR A 107 2.14 -14.83 -25.04
CA THR A 107 2.67 -14.45 -26.34
C THR A 107 3.67 -13.30 -26.18
N PRO A 108 4.85 -13.37 -26.82
CA PRO A 108 5.83 -12.28 -26.73
C PRO A 108 5.25 -10.95 -27.22
N ASP A 109 5.70 -9.86 -26.62
CA ASP A 109 5.38 -8.48 -26.99
C ASP A 109 3.89 -8.11 -26.89
N THR A 110 3.12 -8.80 -26.05
CA THR A 110 1.69 -8.53 -25.85
C THR A 110 1.31 -8.25 -24.40
N GLY A 111 2.23 -8.45 -23.46
CA GLY A 111 2.01 -8.20 -22.04
C GLY A 111 1.71 -6.74 -21.76
N PHE A 112 0.60 -6.49 -21.07
CA PHE A 112 0.18 -5.17 -20.60
C PHE A 112 -0.28 -5.27 -19.16
N PHE A 113 0.10 -4.30 -18.34
CA PHE A 113 -0.34 -4.20 -16.97
C PHE A 113 -0.41 -2.75 -16.53
N GLU A 114 -1.57 -2.34 -16.04
CA GLU A 114 -1.77 -1.02 -15.46
C GLU A 114 -2.66 -1.14 -14.22
N ALA A 115 -2.20 -0.56 -13.12
CA ALA A 115 -2.95 -0.58 -11.86
C ALA A 115 -2.65 0.59 -10.93
N TRP A 116 -3.63 0.89 -10.08
CA TRP A 116 -3.50 1.78 -8.93
C TRP A 116 -3.65 0.98 -7.65
N LEU A 117 -2.67 1.12 -6.74
CA LEU A 117 -2.72 0.51 -5.42
C LEU A 117 -2.87 1.59 -4.35
N TYR A 118 -3.67 1.30 -3.34
CA TYR A 118 -3.87 2.18 -2.18
C TYR A 118 -4.15 1.36 -0.92
N HIS A 119 -3.95 1.96 0.24
CA HIS A 119 -4.29 1.34 1.51
C HIS A 119 -5.56 1.99 2.10
N GLU A 120 -6.47 1.19 2.67
CA GLU A 120 -7.74 1.68 3.25
C GLU A 120 -7.54 2.65 4.42
N SER A 121 -6.49 2.42 5.22
CA SER A 121 -6.01 3.31 6.29
C SER A 121 -4.88 4.25 5.83
N GLY A 122 -4.66 4.37 4.52
CA GLY A 122 -3.66 5.25 3.93
C GLY A 122 -4.01 6.74 4.08
N THR A 123 -3.10 7.59 3.62
CA THR A 123 -3.29 9.05 3.65
C THR A 123 -4.50 9.44 2.79
N ASP A 124 -5.35 10.35 3.28
CA ASP A 124 -6.49 10.83 2.51
C ASP A 124 -6.02 11.70 1.34
N ASP A 125 -6.56 11.43 0.15
CA ASP A 125 -6.30 12.22 -1.06
C ASP A 125 -7.62 12.47 -1.81
N PRO A 126 -8.18 13.69 -1.73
CA PRO A 126 -9.41 14.03 -2.42
C PRO A 126 -9.25 14.10 -3.96
N ALA A 127 -8.02 14.09 -4.47
CA ALA A 127 -7.71 14.10 -5.89
C ALA A 127 -7.41 12.70 -6.45
N SER A 128 -7.72 11.62 -5.71
CA SER A 128 -7.59 10.23 -6.19
C SER A 128 -8.27 10.04 -7.54
N THR A 129 -7.51 9.52 -8.51
CA THR A 129 -7.95 9.23 -9.89
C THR A 129 -8.99 8.11 -9.90
N THR A 130 -8.84 7.12 -9.01
CA THR A 130 -9.80 6.01 -8.89
C THR A 130 -11.05 6.37 -8.09
N GLY A 131 -11.08 7.53 -7.43
CA GLY A 131 -12.19 7.98 -6.58
C GLY A 131 -12.25 7.27 -5.22
N CYS A 132 -11.20 6.56 -4.81
CA CYS A 132 -11.15 5.86 -3.52
C CYS A 132 -10.96 6.82 -2.32
N GLY A 133 -10.59 8.08 -2.59
CA GLY A 133 -10.35 9.11 -1.57
C GLY A 133 -9.06 8.90 -0.76
N LYS A 134 -8.21 7.96 -1.20
CA LYS A 134 -6.93 7.64 -0.58
C LYS A 134 -5.79 7.93 -1.55
N ARG A 135 -4.62 8.17 -0.99
CA ARG A 135 -3.39 8.29 -1.77
C ARG A 135 -3.14 6.97 -2.48
N GLU A 136 -3.12 7.06 -3.79
CA GLU A 136 -2.93 5.93 -4.69
C GLU A 136 -1.56 6.00 -5.38
N PHE A 137 -1.06 4.83 -5.73
CA PHE A 137 0.25 4.64 -6.33
C PHE A 137 0.06 3.94 -7.68
N TYR A 138 0.55 4.60 -8.72
CA TYR A 138 0.42 4.14 -10.09
C TYR A 138 1.55 3.18 -10.48
N TYR A 139 1.18 2.09 -11.14
CA TYR A 139 2.09 1.08 -11.66
C TYR A 139 1.71 0.75 -13.10
N TYR A 140 2.74 0.69 -13.94
CA TYR A 140 2.59 0.42 -15.36
C TYR A 140 3.71 -0.49 -15.84
N ALA A 141 3.36 -1.52 -16.60
CA ALA A 141 4.30 -2.34 -17.35
C ALA A 141 3.73 -2.65 -18.72
N GLU A 142 4.52 -2.41 -19.75
CA GLU A 142 4.21 -2.80 -21.12
C GLU A 142 5.41 -3.51 -21.72
N GLU A 143 5.17 -4.71 -22.24
CA GLU A 143 6.21 -5.56 -22.79
C GLU A 143 6.73 -5.00 -24.12
N ALA A 144 5.83 -4.60 -25.03
CA ALA A 144 6.17 -4.15 -26.39
C ALA A 144 7.07 -2.90 -26.44
N THR A 145 6.94 -2.02 -25.45
CA THR A 145 7.71 -0.77 -25.35
C THR A 145 8.81 -0.82 -24.30
N GLU A 146 8.92 -1.93 -23.57
CA GLU A 146 9.77 -2.10 -22.38
C GLU A 146 9.61 -0.96 -21.34
N LEU A 147 8.43 -0.33 -21.30
CA LEU A 147 8.15 0.75 -20.37
C LEU A 147 7.65 0.20 -19.04
N TYR A 148 8.40 0.50 -17.98
CA TYR A 148 8.05 0.14 -16.61
C TYR A 148 8.03 1.39 -15.73
N SER A 149 6.85 1.74 -15.21
CA SER A 149 6.70 2.81 -14.22
C SER A 149 6.43 2.20 -12.85
N VAL A 150 7.18 2.67 -11.85
CA VAL A 150 7.03 2.30 -10.45
C VAL A 150 6.82 3.58 -9.67
N ALA A 151 5.86 3.58 -8.75
CA ALA A 151 5.64 4.72 -7.87
C ALA A 151 6.94 5.13 -7.13
N THR A 152 7.36 6.38 -7.34
CA THR A 152 8.44 7.05 -6.62
C THR A 152 7.91 7.87 -5.45
N PHE A 153 8.74 8.03 -4.41
CA PHE A 153 8.41 8.66 -3.11
C PHE A 153 8.07 10.15 -3.22
#